data_AF-A0A929TTR8-F1
#
_entry.id   AF-A0A929TTR8-F1
#
_cell.length_a   1.000
_cell.length_b   1.000
_cell.length_c   1.000
_cell.angle_alpha   90.00
_cell.angle_beta   90.00
_cell.angle_gamma   90.00
#
_symmetry.space_group_name_H-M   'P 1'
#
loop_
_entity.id
_entity.type
_entity.pdbx_description
1 polymer ?
#
loop_
_entity_poly.entity_id
_entity_poly.type
_entity_poly.pdbx_seq_one_letter_code
_entity_poly.pdbx_strand_id
1 'polypeptide(L)'
;MEGNNITIDLVTLDVKSMDGWKEFQDGKDFTDYCNRGDYVSEDVYDYFLNILPPVTSINGYLQAGGEIMTAFNEKKNRYEGVYLTFVSTNMKGIYSFCGCCFKGQIEDVRVYRGYKSINDFLNSTYRNKFGFSDIRPVVKCKDGFEFSVQVGANYYSNPRLDGDSICYTSCEVGYPTKKEELLIPYIEEEDEDPTNTIYPYTPVDVIDKVIKKHGGFYVVVCK
;
A
#
# COMPACT_ATOMS: atom_id res chain seq x y z
N MET A 1 26.07 7.55 40.82
CA MET A 1 25.72 8.13 39.50
C MET A 1 25.05 7.00 38.75
N GLU A 2 23.73 7.02 38.75
CA GLU A 2 22.89 5.99 38.15
C GLU A 2 23.15 5.94 36.65
N GLY A 3 23.45 4.74 36.16
CA GLY A 3 23.51 4.48 34.72
C GLY A 3 22.10 4.60 34.17
N ASN A 4 21.86 5.64 33.37
CA ASN A 4 20.69 5.73 32.52
C ASN A 4 20.75 4.56 31.51
N ASN A 5 20.08 3.46 31.84
CA ASN A 5 19.67 2.47 30.85
C ASN A 5 18.62 3.15 29.96
N ILE A 6 19.08 3.70 28.84
CA ILE A 6 18.21 4.05 27.73
C ILE A 6 17.74 2.71 27.16
N THR A 7 16.57 2.25 27.59
CA THR A 7 15.84 1.18 26.93
C THR A 7 15.51 1.69 25.53
N ILE A 8 16.31 1.29 24.54
CA ILE A 8 15.92 1.42 23.14
C ILE A 8 14.76 0.45 23.01
N ASP A 9 13.53 0.98 22.85
CA ASP A 9 12.37 0.17 22.46
C ASP A 9 12.75 -0.52 21.14
N LEU A 10 13.14 -1.79 21.25
CA LEU A 10 13.21 -2.69 20.12
C LEU A 10 11.78 -2.76 19.60
N VAL A 11 11.53 -2.14 18.44
CA VAL A 11 10.24 -2.20 17.75
C VAL A 11 9.81 -3.67 17.69
N THR A 12 8.83 -4.05 18.50
CA THR A 12 8.27 -5.40 18.44
C THR A 12 7.51 -5.51 17.15
N LEU A 13 7.97 -6.37 16.25
CA LEU A 13 7.27 -6.67 15.01
C LEU A 13 5.88 -7.19 15.36
N ASP A 14 4.83 -6.48 14.93
CA ASP A 14 3.46 -6.98 15.05
C ASP A 14 3.25 -8.08 14.01
N VAL A 15 3.41 -9.33 14.44
CA VAL A 15 3.26 -10.53 13.60
C VAL A 15 1.87 -11.11 13.83
N LYS A 16 1.05 -11.10 12.78
CA LYS A 16 -0.27 -11.73 12.74
C LYS A 16 -0.12 -13.26 12.73
N SER A 17 -0.83 -13.95 13.61
CA SER A 17 -0.73 -15.41 13.79
C SER A 17 -2.04 -16.13 13.58
N MET A 18 -2.00 -17.46 13.43
CA MET A 18 -3.24 -18.25 13.33
C MET A 18 -4.06 -18.17 14.61
N ASP A 19 -3.42 -18.16 15.78
CA ASP A 19 -4.13 -18.04 17.06
C ASP A 19 -4.73 -16.64 17.22
N GLY A 20 -4.00 -15.59 16.84
CA GLY A 20 -4.54 -14.23 16.81
C GLY A 20 -5.70 -14.08 15.84
N TRP A 21 -5.67 -14.78 14.70
CA TRP A 21 -6.81 -14.82 13.80
C TRP A 21 -8.01 -15.54 14.44
N LYS A 22 -7.82 -16.73 15.04
CA LYS A 22 -8.90 -17.48 15.73
C LYS A 22 -9.57 -16.66 16.83
N GLU A 23 -8.80 -15.90 17.62
CA GLU A 23 -9.36 -15.03 18.66
C GLU A 23 -10.19 -13.88 18.07
N PHE A 24 -9.87 -13.43 16.86
CA PHE A 24 -10.62 -12.41 16.12
C PHE A 24 -11.93 -12.96 15.50
N GLN A 25 -12.10 -14.28 15.37
CA GLN A 25 -13.14 -14.94 14.54
C GLN A 25 -14.59 -14.84 15.05
N ASP A 26 -15.11 -13.65 15.40
CA ASP A 26 -16.56 -13.40 15.43
C ASP A 26 -17.17 -13.35 14.01
N GLY A 27 -16.87 -14.36 13.18
CA GLY A 27 -17.39 -14.53 11.82
C GLY A 27 -16.69 -13.73 10.70
N LYS A 28 -15.48 -13.22 10.93
CA LYS A 28 -14.76 -12.36 9.96
C LYS A 28 -13.67 -13.08 9.17
N ASP A 29 -13.46 -12.64 7.93
CA ASP A 29 -12.51 -13.26 7.01
C ASP A 29 -11.05 -12.90 7.37
N PHE A 30 -10.09 -13.67 6.86
CA PHE A 30 -8.66 -13.39 7.07
C PHE A 30 -8.29 -11.97 6.63
N THR A 31 -8.93 -11.47 5.58
CA THR A 31 -8.73 -10.12 5.03
C THR A 31 -9.22 -8.99 5.91
N ASP A 32 -10.04 -9.29 6.92
CA ASP A 32 -10.45 -8.34 7.96
C ASP A 32 -9.44 -8.29 9.12
N TYR A 33 -8.73 -9.40 9.34
CA TYR A 33 -7.70 -9.54 10.37
C TYR A 33 -6.32 -9.05 9.89
N CYS A 34 -5.99 -9.32 8.62
CA CYS A 34 -4.68 -9.06 8.05
C CYS A 34 -4.79 -8.13 6.83
N ASN A 35 -4.04 -7.03 6.86
CA ASN A 35 -3.97 -6.02 5.81
C ASN A 35 -2.72 -6.18 4.97
N ARG A 36 -2.76 -5.69 3.71
CA ARG A 36 -1.53 -5.56 2.91
C ARG A 36 -0.45 -4.84 3.73
N GLY A 37 0.75 -5.41 3.73
CA GLY A 37 1.92 -4.91 4.45
C GLY A 37 2.16 -5.57 5.79
N ASP A 38 1.14 -6.20 6.39
CA ASP A 38 1.28 -6.91 7.66
C ASP A 38 2.23 -8.11 7.52
N TYR A 39 2.91 -8.42 8.62
CA TYR A 39 3.70 -9.63 8.74
C TYR A 39 2.86 -10.76 9.31
N VAL A 40 3.05 -11.95 8.78
CA VAL A 40 2.38 -13.17 9.23
C VAL A 40 3.41 -14.21 9.63
N SER A 41 3.05 -15.02 10.62
CA SER A 41 3.88 -16.15 11.07
C SER A 41 3.83 -17.33 10.09
N GLU A 42 4.78 -18.25 10.24
CA GLU A 42 4.92 -19.43 9.40
C GLU A 42 3.68 -20.33 9.40
N ASP A 43 2.97 -20.45 10.52
CA ASP A 43 1.73 -21.22 10.61
C ASP A 43 0.59 -20.64 9.74
N VAL A 44 0.50 -19.31 9.61
CA VAL A 44 -0.44 -18.64 8.68
C VAL A 44 -0.05 -18.96 7.24
N TYR A 45 1.24 -18.82 6.92
CA TYR A 45 1.74 -19.11 5.58
C TYR A 45 1.50 -20.58 5.19
N ASP A 46 1.84 -21.51 6.09
CA ASP A 46 1.65 -22.95 5.89
C ASP A 46 0.18 -23.33 5.79
N TYR A 47 -0.71 -22.66 6.55
CA TYR A 47 -2.14 -22.86 6.41
C TYR A 47 -2.62 -22.55 4.99
N PHE A 48 -2.28 -21.37 4.45
CA PHE A 48 -2.68 -20.97 3.10
C PHE A 48 -1.96 -21.73 1.98
N LEU A 49 -0.74 -22.21 2.24
CA LEU A 49 -0.01 -23.10 1.33
C LEU A 49 -0.71 -24.46 1.18
N ASN A 50 -1.30 -24.97 2.26
CA ASN A 50 -1.79 -26.35 2.33
C ASN A 50 -3.32 -26.51 2.31
N ILE A 51 -4.09 -25.43 2.46
CA ILE A 51 -5.57 -25.51 2.45
C ILE A 51 -6.12 -25.91 1.08
N LEU A 52 -5.53 -25.39 -0.01
CA LEU A 52 -5.87 -25.66 -1.40
C LEU A 52 -4.58 -25.65 -2.23
N PRO A 53 -4.49 -26.40 -3.35
CA PRO A 53 -3.35 -26.31 -4.24
C PRO A 53 -3.09 -24.84 -4.65
N PRO A 54 -1.87 -24.32 -4.44
CA PRO A 54 -1.59 -22.91 -4.68
C PRO A 54 -1.70 -22.56 -6.16
N VAL A 55 -2.18 -21.35 -6.46
CA VAL A 55 -2.22 -20.82 -7.83
C VAL A 55 -0.80 -20.56 -8.34
N THR A 56 0.09 -20.15 -7.44
CA THR A 56 1.52 -19.98 -7.70
C THR A 56 2.29 -20.17 -6.39
N SER A 57 3.38 -20.94 -6.42
CA SER A 57 4.31 -21.09 -5.30
C SER A 57 5.72 -21.23 -5.87
N ILE A 58 6.50 -20.15 -5.83
CA ILE A 58 7.87 -20.09 -6.39
C ILE A 58 8.73 -19.14 -5.58
N ASN A 59 9.96 -19.53 -5.21
CA ASN A 59 10.98 -18.64 -4.62
C ASN A 59 10.48 -17.72 -3.49
N GLY A 60 9.70 -18.25 -2.55
CA GLY A 60 9.14 -17.46 -1.45
C GLY A 60 7.94 -16.57 -1.81
N TYR A 61 7.45 -16.62 -3.05
CA TYR A 61 6.18 -16.03 -3.48
C TYR A 61 5.08 -17.10 -3.46
N LEU A 62 4.00 -16.82 -2.74
CA LEU A 62 2.81 -17.68 -2.65
C LEU A 62 1.56 -16.90 -3.04
N GLN A 63 0.77 -17.48 -3.95
CA GLN A 63 -0.64 -17.15 -4.12
C GLN A 63 -1.46 -18.35 -3.69
N ALA A 64 -2.21 -18.18 -2.61
CA ALA A 64 -3.05 -19.23 -2.04
C ALA A 64 -4.05 -19.75 -3.09
N GLY A 65 -4.39 -21.03 -2.98
CA GLY A 65 -5.42 -21.64 -3.83
C GLY A 65 -6.81 -21.07 -3.56
N GLY A 66 -7.66 -21.10 -4.58
CA GLY A 66 -9.02 -20.55 -4.52
C GLY A 66 -9.06 -19.05 -4.83
N GLU A 67 -9.91 -18.67 -5.77
CA GLU A 67 -10.16 -17.26 -6.08
C GLU A 67 -10.97 -16.63 -4.93
N ILE A 68 -10.48 -15.53 -4.38
CA ILE A 68 -11.18 -14.79 -3.32
C ILE A 68 -12.19 -13.78 -3.88
N MET A 69 -11.93 -13.26 -5.08
CA MET A 69 -12.83 -12.40 -5.85
C MET A 69 -12.37 -12.29 -7.30
N THR A 70 -13.27 -11.89 -8.18
CA THR A 70 -12.91 -11.49 -9.54
C THR A 70 -12.84 -9.96 -9.61
N ALA A 71 -11.77 -9.40 -10.17
CA ALA A 71 -11.63 -7.96 -10.38
C ALA A 71 -11.29 -7.62 -11.83
N PHE A 72 -11.68 -6.43 -12.28
CA PHE A 72 -11.31 -5.94 -13.61
C PHE A 72 -9.84 -5.48 -13.63
N ASN A 73 -9.03 -6.13 -14.46
CA ASN A 73 -7.63 -5.76 -14.69
C ASN A 73 -7.55 -4.78 -15.88
N GLU A 74 -7.39 -3.49 -15.58
CA GLU A 74 -7.35 -2.44 -16.60
C GLU A 74 -6.20 -2.62 -17.60
N LYS A 75 -5.02 -3.06 -17.13
CA LYS A 75 -3.84 -3.27 -17.99
C LYS A 75 -4.06 -4.36 -19.04
N LYS A 76 -4.89 -5.36 -18.73
CA LYS A 76 -5.22 -6.47 -19.65
C LYS A 76 -6.62 -6.35 -20.25
N ASN A 77 -7.38 -5.32 -19.88
CA ASN A 77 -8.75 -5.07 -20.31
C ASN A 77 -9.68 -6.30 -20.16
N ARG A 78 -9.60 -7.01 -19.02
CA ARG A 78 -10.44 -8.19 -18.73
C ARG A 78 -10.60 -8.43 -17.24
N TYR A 79 -11.64 -9.17 -16.88
CA TYR A 79 -11.79 -9.70 -15.52
C TYR A 79 -10.80 -10.84 -15.28
N GLU A 80 -10.13 -10.82 -14.13
CA GLU A 80 -9.22 -11.86 -13.68
C GLU A 80 -9.47 -12.19 -12.20
N GLY A 81 -9.15 -13.43 -11.82
CA GLY A 81 -9.19 -13.84 -10.42
C GLY A 81 -8.11 -13.14 -9.59
N VAL A 82 -8.46 -12.88 -8.35
CA VAL A 82 -7.63 -12.26 -7.31
C VAL A 82 -7.38 -13.29 -6.22
N TYR A 83 -6.16 -13.30 -5.67
CA TYR A 83 -5.69 -14.33 -4.75
C TYR A 83 -4.99 -13.70 -3.55
N LEU A 84 -5.14 -14.30 -2.37
CA LEU A 84 -4.33 -13.97 -1.20
C LEU A 84 -2.87 -14.22 -1.54
N THR A 85 -2.04 -13.20 -1.37
CA THR A 85 -0.65 -13.23 -1.82
C THR A 85 0.31 -12.96 -0.66
N PHE A 86 1.36 -13.76 -0.57
CA PHE A 86 2.38 -13.70 0.47
C PHE A 86 3.77 -13.71 -0.16
N VAL A 87 4.72 -13.01 0.46
CA VAL A 87 6.13 -13.03 0.07
C VAL A 87 7.02 -13.29 1.28
N SER A 88 8.06 -14.12 1.11
CA SER A 88 9.07 -14.33 2.14
C SER A 88 9.79 -13.03 2.48
N THR A 89 10.13 -12.88 3.76
CA THR A 89 10.99 -11.79 4.23
C THR A 89 12.41 -12.29 4.46
N ASN A 90 13.31 -11.40 4.85
CA ASN A 90 14.66 -11.77 5.29
C ASN A 90 14.67 -12.42 6.70
N MET A 91 13.53 -12.41 7.41
CA MET A 91 13.38 -13.03 8.72
C MET A 91 12.79 -14.43 8.57
N LYS A 92 13.50 -15.43 9.11
CA LYS A 92 13.06 -16.83 9.06
C LYS A 92 11.70 -16.99 9.73
N GLY A 93 10.78 -17.68 9.04
CA GLY A 93 9.44 -17.97 9.55
C GLY A 93 8.49 -16.78 9.56
N ILE A 94 8.87 -15.64 8.96
CA ILE A 94 8.05 -14.43 8.85
C ILE A 94 7.86 -14.10 7.38
N TYR A 95 6.60 -13.89 7.01
CA TYR A 95 6.17 -13.62 5.63
C TYR A 95 5.42 -12.30 5.61
N SER A 96 5.49 -11.54 4.51
CA SER A 96 4.69 -10.33 4.32
C SER A 96 3.43 -10.69 3.54
N PHE A 97 2.28 -10.27 4.05
CA PHE A 97 1.01 -10.36 3.33
C PHE A 97 0.91 -9.20 2.34
N CYS A 98 0.89 -9.51 1.04
CA CYS A 98 0.77 -8.51 -0.01
C CYS A 98 -0.67 -8.05 -0.24
N GLY A 99 -1.67 -8.73 0.35
CA GLY A 99 -3.08 -8.44 0.15
C GLY A 99 -3.73 -9.34 -0.91
N CYS A 100 -4.76 -8.79 -1.56
CA CYS A 100 -5.55 -9.47 -2.58
C CYS A 100 -5.03 -9.07 -3.96
N CYS A 101 -4.24 -9.92 -4.61
CA CYS A 101 -3.51 -9.55 -5.83
C CYS A 101 -3.95 -10.36 -7.05
N PHE A 102 -3.87 -9.77 -8.24
CA PHE A 102 -3.96 -10.53 -9.49
C PHE A 102 -2.84 -11.57 -9.58
N LYS A 103 -3.05 -12.62 -10.40
CA LYS A 103 -2.04 -13.66 -10.61
C LYS A 103 -0.68 -13.07 -11.03
N GLY A 104 0.39 -13.42 -10.31
CA GLY A 104 1.76 -12.97 -10.57
C GLY A 104 2.05 -11.52 -10.17
N GLN A 105 1.16 -10.86 -9.43
CA GLN A 105 1.33 -9.51 -8.91
C GLN A 105 1.44 -9.49 -7.38
N ILE A 106 1.85 -8.35 -6.82
CA ILE A 106 1.99 -8.09 -5.37
C ILE A 106 1.24 -6.81 -4.94
N GLU A 107 0.40 -6.29 -5.83
CA GLU A 107 -0.39 -5.08 -5.60
C GLU A 107 -1.79 -5.49 -5.13
N ASP A 108 -2.18 -5.05 -3.94
CA ASP A 108 -3.51 -5.32 -3.39
C ASP A 108 -4.55 -4.49 -4.12
N VAL A 109 -5.48 -5.15 -4.82
CA VAL A 109 -6.53 -4.48 -5.58
C VAL A 109 -7.46 -3.65 -4.70
N ARG A 110 -7.56 -3.97 -3.40
CA ARG A 110 -8.45 -3.30 -2.44
C ARG A 110 -8.04 -1.88 -2.12
N VAL A 111 -6.79 -1.48 -2.40
CA VAL A 111 -6.34 -0.08 -2.24
C VAL A 111 -6.97 0.84 -3.30
N TYR A 112 -7.47 0.27 -4.41
CA TYR A 112 -8.12 1.03 -5.46
C TYR A 112 -9.60 1.16 -5.19
N ARG A 113 -9.93 2.06 -4.26
CA ARG A 113 -11.29 2.38 -3.84
C ARG A 113 -11.51 3.89 -3.77
N GLY A 114 -12.74 4.30 -3.50
CA GLY A 114 -13.05 5.72 -3.33
C GLY A 114 -12.46 6.28 -2.04
N TYR A 115 -11.73 7.39 -2.15
CA TYR A 115 -11.24 8.19 -1.02
C TYR A 115 -11.84 9.60 -1.08
N LYS A 116 -12.02 10.22 0.09
CA LYS A 116 -12.58 11.57 0.21
C LYS A 116 -11.59 12.67 -0.18
N SER A 117 -10.30 12.44 0.05
CA SER A 117 -9.20 13.35 -0.23
C SER A 117 -7.87 12.59 -0.28
N ILE A 118 -6.80 13.27 -0.67
CA ILE A 118 -5.45 12.72 -0.59
C ILE A 118 -5.04 12.36 0.84
N ASN A 119 -5.44 13.15 1.85
CA ASN A 119 -5.18 12.81 3.25
C ASN A 119 -5.91 11.51 3.67
N ASP A 120 -7.15 11.32 3.23
CA ASP A 120 -7.89 10.07 3.48
C ASP A 120 -7.19 8.86 2.83
N PHE A 121 -6.67 9.03 1.61
CA PHE A 121 -5.82 8.04 0.96
C PHE A 121 -4.54 7.74 1.75
N LEU A 122 -3.77 8.77 2.12
CA LEU A 122 -2.48 8.64 2.79
C LEU A 122 -2.58 7.98 4.17
N ASN A 123 -3.61 8.33 4.94
CA ASN A 123 -3.91 7.74 6.25
C ASN A 123 -4.40 6.29 6.11
N SER A 124 -5.34 6.04 5.19
CA SER A 124 -5.87 4.68 4.93
C SER A 124 -4.78 3.69 4.49
N THR A 125 -3.74 4.19 3.82
CA THR A 125 -2.67 3.38 3.23
C THR A 125 -1.36 3.43 4.02
N TYR A 126 -1.30 4.16 5.15
CA TYR A 126 -0.12 4.16 6.02
C TYR A 126 0.12 2.79 6.65
N ARG A 127 1.35 2.30 6.57
CA ARG A 127 1.79 1.11 7.30
C ARG A 127 3.20 1.33 7.83
N ASN A 128 3.46 0.82 9.02
CA ASN A 128 4.77 0.83 9.64
C ASN A 128 5.43 -0.55 9.47
N LYS A 129 6.55 -0.60 8.76
CA LYS A 129 7.42 -1.78 8.66
C LYS A 129 8.74 -1.47 9.35
N PHE A 130 9.01 -2.18 10.45
CA PHE A 130 10.29 -2.07 11.19
C PHE A 130 10.65 -0.65 11.64
N GLY A 131 9.67 0.18 11.99
CA GLY A 131 9.90 1.57 12.37
C GLY A 131 9.99 2.55 11.20
N PHE A 132 9.80 2.08 9.96
CA PHE A 132 9.78 2.91 8.75
C PHE A 132 8.41 2.87 8.09
N SER A 133 8.00 3.98 7.48
CA SER A 133 6.78 4.00 6.69
C SER A 133 6.99 3.31 5.35
N ASP A 134 6.01 2.47 4.99
CA ASP A 134 5.95 1.86 3.67
C ASP A 134 5.63 2.89 2.59
N ILE A 135 6.17 2.66 1.39
CA ILE A 135 5.83 3.43 0.19
C ILE A 135 4.33 3.30 -0.06
N ARG A 136 3.64 4.44 -0.17
CA ARG A 136 2.21 4.47 -0.47
C ARG A 136 1.94 3.92 -1.87
N PRO A 137 0.81 3.21 -2.09
CA PRO A 137 0.40 2.82 -3.43
C PRO A 137 0.40 4.02 -4.40
N VAL A 138 0.54 3.73 -5.68
CA VAL A 138 0.37 4.75 -6.72
C VAL A 138 -1.07 5.24 -6.70
N VAL A 139 -1.27 6.56 -6.79
CA VAL A 139 -2.60 7.12 -6.98
C VAL A 139 -2.98 6.91 -8.43
N LYS A 140 -4.10 6.20 -8.66
CA LYS A 140 -4.71 6.03 -9.99
C LYS A 140 -5.98 6.85 -10.06
N CYS A 141 -6.16 7.60 -11.13
CA CYS A 141 -7.36 8.35 -11.42
C CYS A 141 -8.21 7.66 -12.51
N LYS A 142 -9.49 8.03 -12.62
CA LYS A 142 -10.44 7.36 -13.52
C LYS A 142 -10.11 7.50 -15.02
N ASP A 143 -9.42 8.56 -15.41
CA ASP A 143 -9.00 8.76 -16.80
C ASP A 143 -7.69 8.03 -17.15
N GLY A 144 -7.15 7.22 -16.23
CA GLY A 144 -5.88 6.52 -16.39
C GLY A 144 -4.65 7.34 -16.01
N PHE A 145 -4.81 8.57 -15.50
CA PHE A 145 -3.68 9.32 -14.93
C PHE A 145 -3.20 8.66 -13.64
N GLU A 146 -1.91 8.32 -13.59
CA GLU A 146 -1.25 7.80 -12.40
C GLU A 146 -0.09 8.71 -11.97
N PHE A 147 0.14 8.78 -10.66
CA PHE A 147 1.26 9.49 -10.02
C PHE A 147 1.49 8.98 -8.58
N SER A 148 2.69 9.19 -8.04
CA SER A 148 2.99 8.84 -6.64
C SER A 148 2.73 10.04 -5.72
N VAL A 149 2.25 9.76 -4.50
CA VAL A 149 2.18 10.76 -3.42
C VAL A 149 2.75 10.14 -2.16
N GLN A 150 3.83 10.70 -1.65
CA GLN A 150 4.55 10.20 -0.49
C GLN A 150 4.63 11.25 0.63
N VAL A 151 4.67 10.76 1.86
CA VAL A 151 4.70 11.56 3.09
C VAL A 151 5.43 10.78 4.18
N GLY A 152 6.05 11.49 5.12
CA GLY A 152 6.75 10.88 6.24
C GLY A 152 7.98 11.68 6.66
N ALA A 153 8.74 11.17 7.63
CA ALA A 153 9.95 11.84 8.11
C ALA A 153 10.99 12.06 6.99
N ASN A 154 11.03 11.16 6.01
CA ASN A 154 12.04 11.14 4.94
C ASN A 154 11.58 11.77 3.61
N TYR A 155 10.33 12.24 3.50
CA TYR A 155 9.81 12.81 2.27
C TYR A 155 9.70 14.34 2.35
N TYR A 156 9.63 15.00 1.19
CA TYR A 156 9.36 16.44 1.09
C TYR A 156 7.88 16.76 1.37
N SER A 157 7.44 16.53 2.61
CA SER A 157 6.05 16.74 3.07
C SER A 157 5.95 17.65 4.29
N ASN A 158 4.76 18.17 4.58
CA ASN A 158 4.47 18.87 5.83
C ASN A 158 3.22 18.27 6.50
N PRO A 159 3.28 17.86 7.78
CA PRO A 159 4.50 17.69 8.57
C PRO A 159 5.38 16.55 8.01
N ARG A 160 6.67 16.53 8.39
CA ARG A 160 7.57 15.39 8.13
C ARG A 160 7.45 14.37 9.25
N LEU A 161 6.27 13.76 9.35
CA LEU A 161 5.92 12.79 10.39
C LEU A 161 5.26 11.57 9.75
N ASP A 162 5.50 10.42 10.36
CA ASP A 162 4.88 9.14 10.00
C ASP A 162 3.69 8.86 10.94
N GLY A 163 2.58 8.35 10.41
CA GLY A 163 1.41 7.96 11.18
C GLY A 163 0.17 7.70 10.32
N ASP A 164 -0.86 7.10 10.91
CA ASP A 164 -2.16 6.78 10.30
C ASP A 164 -3.25 7.84 10.55
N SER A 165 -2.94 8.87 11.33
CA SER A 165 -3.86 9.95 11.69
C SER A 165 -3.17 11.31 11.59
N ILE A 166 -2.44 11.50 10.49
CA ILE A 166 -1.73 12.75 10.20
C ILE A 166 -2.52 13.55 9.18
N CYS A 167 -2.67 14.85 9.44
CA CYS A 167 -3.22 15.79 8.46
C CYS A 167 -2.05 16.52 7.81
N TYR A 168 -1.67 16.07 6.61
CA TYR A 168 -0.64 16.71 5.81
C TYR A 168 -1.18 17.96 5.12
N THR A 169 -0.37 19.01 5.09
CA THR A 169 -0.64 20.25 4.35
C THR A 169 0.08 20.27 3.01
N SER A 170 1.19 19.55 2.88
CA SER A 170 1.85 19.31 1.60
C SER A 170 2.55 17.94 1.54
N CYS A 171 2.74 17.43 0.34
CA CYS A 171 3.28 16.09 0.07
C CYS A 171 4.35 16.14 -1.02
N GLU A 172 5.17 15.08 -1.08
CA GLU A 172 6.03 14.83 -2.23
C GLU A 172 5.21 14.11 -3.29
N VAL A 173 5.03 14.72 -4.45
CA VAL A 173 4.40 14.11 -5.62
C VAL A 173 5.50 13.64 -6.56
N GLY A 174 5.33 12.53 -7.28
CA GLY A 174 6.36 12.06 -8.20
C GLY A 174 5.84 11.25 -9.38
N TYR A 175 6.67 11.19 -10.41
CA TYR A 175 6.52 10.30 -11.58
C TYR A 175 5.11 10.28 -12.20
N PRO A 176 4.50 11.44 -12.51
CA PRO A 176 3.19 11.45 -13.14
C PRO A 176 3.29 10.88 -14.57
N THR A 177 2.31 10.07 -14.95
CA THR A 177 2.25 9.41 -16.28
C THR A 177 2.19 10.36 -17.49
N LYS A 178 1.82 11.62 -17.27
CA LYS A 178 1.82 12.70 -18.26
C LYS A 178 2.06 14.03 -17.55
N LYS A 179 2.52 15.04 -18.29
CA LYS A 179 2.62 16.42 -17.79
C LYS A 179 1.27 16.89 -17.22
N GLU A 180 1.27 17.38 -15.99
CA GLU A 180 0.09 17.95 -15.34
C GLU A 180 0.36 19.42 -14.94
N GLU A 181 -0.35 20.34 -15.61
CA GLU A 181 -0.12 21.79 -15.46
C GLU A 181 -0.31 22.32 -14.02
N LEU A 182 -1.16 21.67 -13.21
CA LEU A 182 -1.32 22.06 -11.81
C LEU A 182 -0.12 21.68 -10.93
N LEU A 183 0.70 20.72 -11.36
CA LEU A 183 1.91 20.29 -10.64
C LEU A 183 3.15 21.08 -11.05
N ILE A 184 3.22 21.59 -12.28
CA ILE A 184 4.39 22.32 -12.83
C ILE A 184 4.96 23.40 -11.89
N PRO A 185 4.15 24.20 -11.18
CA PRO A 185 4.70 25.20 -10.24
C PRO A 185 5.51 24.63 -9.07
N TYR A 186 5.47 23.31 -8.86
CA TYR A 186 6.10 22.60 -7.74
C TYR A 186 7.23 21.67 -8.19
N ILE A 187 7.59 21.65 -9.48
CA ILE A 187 8.72 20.85 -9.96
C ILE A 187 10.02 21.37 -9.32
N GLU A 188 10.92 20.46 -8.94
CA GLU A 188 12.17 20.84 -8.26
C GLU A 188 13.08 21.69 -9.17
N GLU A 189 13.21 21.30 -10.44
CA GLU A 189 14.05 21.98 -11.44
C GLU A 189 13.27 22.20 -12.75
N GLU A 190 13.32 23.41 -13.31
CA GLU A 190 12.47 23.83 -14.45
C GLU A 190 12.73 23.04 -15.75
N ASP A 191 13.95 22.50 -15.92
CA ASP A 191 14.37 21.77 -17.13
C ASP A 191 14.20 20.24 -17.00
N GLU A 192 13.64 19.74 -15.91
CA GLU A 192 13.40 18.31 -15.72
C GLU A 192 12.21 17.78 -16.53
N ASP A 193 12.29 16.50 -16.93
CA ASP A 193 11.16 15.80 -17.52
C ASP A 193 10.01 15.76 -16.51
N PRO A 194 8.87 16.42 -16.78
CA PRO A 194 7.75 16.49 -15.84
C PRO A 194 7.18 15.11 -15.47
N THR A 195 7.47 14.07 -16.24
CA THR A 195 6.99 12.70 -15.99
C THR A 195 7.99 11.84 -15.22
N ASN A 196 9.22 12.30 -15.05
CA ASN A 196 10.32 11.55 -14.43
C ASN A 196 11.06 12.36 -13.38
N THR A 197 10.30 13.06 -12.54
CA THR A 197 10.79 13.94 -11.47
C THR A 197 9.85 13.88 -10.25
N ILE A 198 10.28 14.52 -9.16
CA ILE A 198 9.51 14.80 -7.97
C ILE A 198 9.09 16.28 -7.92
N TYR A 199 8.01 16.51 -7.18
CA TYR A 199 7.37 17.80 -6.98
C TYR A 199 7.27 18.03 -5.46
N PRO A 200 8.36 18.51 -4.83
CA PRO A 200 8.46 18.59 -3.38
C PRO A 200 7.45 19.57 -2.78
N TYR A 201 6.93 19.25 -1.60
CA TYR A 201 6.02 20.11 -0.83
C TYR A 201 4.80 20.63 -1.62
N THR A 202 4.28 19.82 -2.54
CA THR A 202 3.06 20.13 -3.29
C THR A 202 1.86 20.19 -2.32
N PRO A 203 1.12 21.32 -2.25
CA PRO A 203 -0.03 21.48 -1.36
C PRO A 203 -1.12 20.43 -1.60
N VAL A 204 -1.72 19.93 -0.52
CA VAL A 204 -2.76 18.88 -0.62
C VAL A 204 -4.00 19.34 -1.40
N ASP A 205 -4.32 20.63 -1.38
CA ASP A 205 -5.44 21.18 -2.14
C ASP A 205 -5.17 21.20 -3.66
N VAL A 206 -3.91 21.32 -4.07
CA VAL A 206 -3.49 21.16 -5.47
C VAL A 206 -3.60 19.70 -5.89
N ILE A 207 -3.15 18.77 -5.05
CA ILE A 207 -3.22 17.33 -5.33
C ILE A 207 -4.69 16.89 -5.46
N ASP A 208 -5.57 17.33 -4.55
CA ASP A 208 -7.00 17.06 -4.63
C ASP A 208 -7.64 17.66 -5.90
N LYS A 209 -7.21 18.85 -6.35
CA LYS A 209 -7.65 19.45 -7.62
C LYS A 209 -7.20 18.62 -8.82
N VAL A 210 -5.96 18.12 -8.82
CA VAL A 210 -5.45 17.20 -9.85
C VAL A 210 -6.31 15.94 -9.91
N ILE A 211 -6.52 15.28 -8.77
CA ILE A 211 -7.36 14.07 -8.69
C ILE A 211 -8.77 14.35 -9.21
N LYS A 212 -9.38 15.48 -8.83
CA LYS A 212 -10.70 15.89 -9.30
C LYS A 212 -10.72 16.16 -10.81
N LYS A 213 -9.70 16.82 -11.35
CA LYS A 213 -9.52 17.08 -12.79
C LYS A 213 -9.49 15.77 -13.59
N HIS A 214 -8.89 14.72 -13.01
CA HIS A 214 -8.80 13.38 -13.59
C HIS A 214 -9.97 12.43 -13.24
N GLY A 215 -11.12 12.99 -12.85
CA GLY A 215 -12.36 12.23 -12.61
C GLY A 215 -12.48 11.57 -11.23
N GLY A 216 -11.54 11.86 -10.33
CA GLY A 216 -11.45 11.28 -9.00
C GLY A 216 -10.59 10.01 -8.95
N PHE A 217 -10.47 9.44 -7.75
CA PHE A 217 -9.79 8.16 -7.55
C PHE A 217 -10.42 7.05 -8.40
N TYR A 218 -9.55 6.21 -8.98
CA TYR A 218 -9.94 4.96 -9.60
C TYR A 218 -10.49 4.00 -8.54
N VAL A 219 -11.55 3.27 -8.93
CA VAL A 219 -12.20 2.28 -8.08
C VAL A 219 -12.22 0.96 -8.84
N VAL A 220 -11.62 -0.07 -8.26
CA VAL A 220 -11.63 -1.41 -8.82
C VAL A 220 -13.07 -1.92 -8.92
N VAL A 221 -13.39 -2.51 -10.06
CA VAL A 221 -14.69 -3.14 -10.29
C VAL A 221 -14.55 -4.64 -10.01
N CYS A 222 -15.26 -5.12 -8.98
CA CYS A 222 -15.29 -6.53 -8.61
C CYS A 222 -16.59 -7.22 -9.07
N LYS A 223 -16.54 -8.54 -9.22
CA LYS A 223 -17.67 -9.45 -9.45
C LYS A 223 -17.69 -10.55 -8.40
#